data_AF-A0A4U5NBG5-F1
#
_entry.id   AF-A0A4U5NBG5-F1
#
_cell.length_a   1.000
_cell.length_b   1.000
_cell.length_c   1.000
_cell.angle_alpha   90.00
_cell.angle_beta   90.00
_cell.angle_gamma   90.00
#
_symmetry.space_group_name_H-M   'P 1'
#
loop_
_entity.id
_entity.type
_entity.pdbx_description
1 polymer ?
#
loop_
_entity_poly.entity_id
_entity_poly.type
_entity_poly.pdbx_seq_one_letter_code
_entity_poly.pdbx_strand_id
1 'polypeptide(L)'
;MTDVCILIAVERILATIFARRYEKVNVVWITSIAAISMAAAKENDNVLITVSIVMFFNVIGLITFLVIGHHSQKQLKSTMLTRLSHKYQIMENIKTAKQLQIVLLAAFSFGALFYVTLSYILISDNSGFVSQVFMQILELLYAIFANVLPWMFIRTHSQMWAVAKRHFTRKSKVAVESPQQKTRSPSKVAEEANLYFTHLQKSWN
;
A
#
# COMPACT_ATOMS: atom_id res chain seq x y z
N MET A 1 -6.75 10.59 2.83
CA MET A 1 -5.65 9.58 2.83
C MET A 1 -6.20 8.14 2.92
N THR A 2 -7.26 7.93 3.70
CA THR A 2 -8.07 6.70 3.75
C THR A 2 -8.61 6.28 2.37
N ASP A 3 -9.13 7.22 1.57
CA ASP A 3 -9.68 6.96 0.23
C ASP A 3 -8.69 6.31 -0.75
N VAL A 4 -7.40 6.67 -0.64
CA VAL A 4 -6.33 6.11 -1.48
C VAL A 4 -6.04 4.66 -1.10
N CYS A 5 -6.16 4.29 0.18
CA CYS A 5 -5.88 2.93 0.63
C CYS A 5 -6.96 1.94 0.18
N ILE A 6 -8.24 2.36 0.23
CA ILE A 6 -9.35 1.57 -0.32
C ILE A 6 -9.21 1.43 -1.83
N LEU A 7 -8.79 2.50 -2.52
CA LEU A 7 -8.52 2.49 -3.95
C LEU A 7 -7.43 1.47 -4.31
N ILE A 8 -6.29 1.48 -3.62
CA ILE A 8 -5.22 0.51 -3.86
C ILE A 8 -5.66 -0.90 -3.46
N ALA A 9 -6.46 -1.07 -2.38
CA ALA A 9 -6.97 -2.38 -1.98
C ALA A 9 -7.95 -2.96 -3.01
N VAL A 10 -8.91 -2.17 -3.48
CA VAL A 10 -9.88 -2.57 -4.52
C VAL A 10 -9.18 -2.80 -5.85
N GLU A 11 -8.23 -1.94 -6.26
CA GLU A 11 -7.44 -2.19 -7.47
C GLU A 11 -6.68 -3.50 -7.35
N ARG A 12 -6.05 -3.80 -6.20
CA ARG A 12 -5.31 -5.05 -6.03
C ARG A 12 -6.22 -6.27 -5.98
N ILE A 13 -7.41 -6.16 -5.38
CA ILE A 13 -8.42 -7.22 -5.40
C ILE A 13 -8.85 -7.50 -6.85
N LEU A 14 -9.15 -6.45 -7.61
CA LEU A 14 -9.50 -6.55 -9.02
C LEU A 14 -8.33 -7.04 -9.87
N ALA A 15 -7.09 -6.65 -9.60
CA ALA A 15 -5.90 -7.15 -10.28
C ALA A 15 -5.68 -8.64 -10.00
N THR A 16 -6.05 -9.11 -8.80
CA THR A 16 -5.93 -10.51 -8.42
C THR A 16 -7.04 -11.36 -9.06
N ILE A 17 -8.28 -10.85 -9.12
CA ILE A 17 -9.45 -11.56 -9.68
C ILE A 17 -9.47 -11.47 -11.22
N PHE A 18 -9.14 -10.31 -11.78
CA PHE A 18 -9.19 -9.98 -13.20
C PHE A 18 -7.79 -9.80 -13.80
N ALA A 19 -6.79 -10.55 -13.34
CA ALA A 19 -5.42 -10.50 -13.88
C ALA A 19 -5.36 -10.59 -15.42
N ARG A 20 -6.38 -11.16 -16.07
CA ARG A 20 -6.52 -11.25 -17.54
C ARG A 20 -7.32 -10.13 -18.23
N ARG A 21 -8.08 -9.29 -17.50
CA ARG A 21 -8.96 -8.22 -18.06
C ARG A 21 -8.68 -6.82 -17.50
N TYR A 22 -7.67 -6.69 -16.65
CA TYR A 22 -7.36 -5.50 -15.85
C TYR A 22 -7.06 -4.23 -16.68
N GLU A 23 -6.60 -4.37 -17.94
CA GLU A 23 -6.21 -3.23 -18.78
C GLU A 23 -7.34 -2.27 -19.19
N LYS A 24 -8.62 -2.61 -19.01
CA LYS A 24 -9.73 -1.82 -19.58
C LYS A 24 -10.64 -1.09 -18.60
N VAL A 25 -10.54 -1.30 -17.29
CA VAL A 25 -11.50 -0.72 -16.33
C VAL A 25 -10.83 0.35 -15.48
N ASN A 26 -11.18 1.60 -15.78
CA ASN A 26 -10.64 2.79 -15.11
C ASN A 26 -11.46 3.06 -13.83
N VAL A 27 -10.96 2.63 -12.67
CA VAL A 27 -11.68 2.65 -11.36
C VAL A 27 -11.58 4.02 -10.63
N VAL A 28 -11.17 5.07 -11.34
CA VAL A 28 -10.94 6.43 -10.78
C VAL A 28 -12.24 7.19 -10.46
N TRP A 29 -13.40 6.74 -10.97
CA TRP A 29 -14.64 7.53 -10.89
C TRP A 29 -15.35 7.45 -9.54
N ILE A 30 -15.21 6.34 -8.80
CA ILE A 30 -15.93 6.14 -7.53
C ILE A 30 -15.39 7.08 -6.42
N THR A 31 -14.09 7.42 -6.46
CA THR A 31 -13.47 8.35 -5.50
C THR A 31 -13.84 9.81 -5.76
N SER A 32 -13.98 10.17 -7.02
CA SER A 32 -14.48 11.49 -7.40
C SER A 32 -15.90 11.67 -6.88
N ILE A 33 -16.74 10.64 -6.97
CA ILE A 33 -18.13 10.69 -6.49
C ILE A 33 -18.20 10.82 -4.96
N ALA A 34 -17.40 10.08 -4.19
CA ALA A 34 -17.41 10.18 -2.72
C ALA A 34 -16.85 11.54 -2.21
N ALA A 35 -15.79 12.05 -2.84
CA ALA A 35 -15.25 13.37 -2.51
C ALA A 35 -16.22 14.51 -2.88
N ILE A 36 -16.91 14.38 -4.01
CA ILE A 36 -17.96 15.32 -4.45
C ILE A 36 -19.18 15.23 -3.51
N SER A 37 -19.57 14.04 -3.04
CA SER A 37 -20.72 13.91 -2.12
C SER A 37 -20.42 14.52 -0.75
N MET A 38 -19.19 14.40 -0.24
CA MET A 38 -18.78 15.07 1.00
C MET A 38 -18.71 16.60 0.84
N ALA A 39 -18.23 17.10 -0.31
CA ALA A 39 -18.22 18.54 -0.59
C ALA A 39 -19.63 19.13 -0.78
N ALA A 40 -20.61 18.32 -1.17
CA ALA A 40 -22.00 18.73 -1.37
C ALA A 40 -22.87 18.62 -0.10
N ALA A 41 -22.40 17.96 0.96
CA ALA A 41 -23.14 17.79 2.21
C ALA A 41 -23.18 19.12 3.00
N LYS A 42 -24.29 19.85 2.88
CA LYS A 42 -24.48 21.17 3.50
C LYS A 42 -24.92 21.14 4.97
N GLU A 43 -25.35 19.98 5.46
CA GLU A 43 -25.88 19.79 6.81
C GLU A 43 -25.06 18.75 7.57
N ASN A 44 -24.89 18.96 8.88
CA ASN A 44 -24.10 18.10 9.77
C ASN A 44 -24.56 16.63 9.74
N ASP A 45 -25.87 16.39 9.63
CA ASP A 45 -26.46 15.04 9.54
C ASP A 45 -26.00 14.32 8.28
N ASN A 46 -25.93 15.03 7.16
CA ASN A 46 -25.46 14.48 5.88
C ASN A 46 -23.97 14.12 5.94
N VAL A 47 -23.17 14.87 6.69
CA VAL A 47 -21.74 14.55 6.90
C VAL A 47 -21.61 13.24 7.69
N LEU A 48 -22.34 13.08 8.80
CA LEU A 48 -22.28 11.86 9.61
C LEU A 48 -22.73 10.63 8.81
N ILE A 49 -23.84 10.74 8.07
CA ILE A 49 -24.36 9.67 7.20
C ILE A 49 -23.32 9.30 6.14
N THR A 50 -22.74 10.29 5.46
CA THR A 50 -21.74 10.06 4.41
C THR A 50 -20.51 9.36 4.96
N VAL A 51 -19.98 9.84 6.10
CA VAL A 51 -18.80 9.27 6.75
C VAL A 51 -19.09 7.86 7.28
N SER A 52 -20.31 7.59 7.74
CA SER A 52 -20.77 6.24 8.13
C SER A 52 -20.78 5.27 6.94
N ILE A 53 -21.31 5.71 5.79
CA ILE A 53 -21.34 4.90 4.56
C ILE A 53 -19.91 4.59 4.10
N VAL A 54 -19.03 5.59 4.08
CA VAL A 54 -17.61 5.40 3.73
C VAL A 54 -16.96 4.41 4.69
N MET A 55 -17.17 4.56 5.99
CA MET A 55 -16.59 3.66 6.99
C MET A 55 -17.10 2.21 6.83
N PHE A 56 -18.37 2.02 6.51
CA PHE A 56 -18.95 0.71 6.21
C PHE A 56 -18.26 0.04 5.00
N PHE A 57 -18.08 0.77 3.90
CA PHE A 57 -17.34 0.25 2.75
C PHE A 57 -15.87 -0.06 3.08
N ASN A 58 -15.24 0.71 3.97
CA ASN A 58 -13.87 0.45 4.42
C ASN A 58 -13.77 -0.88 5.19
N VAL A 59 -14.75 -1.18 6.04
CA VAL A 59 -14.84 -2.46 6.74
C VAL A 59 -14.96 -3.61 5.72
N ILE A 60 -15.86 -3.49 4.74
CA ILE A 60 -16.03 -4.52 3.69
C ILE A 60 -14.73 -4.71 2.89
N GLY A 61 -14.08 -3.62 2.49
CA GLY A 61 -12.82 -3.66 1.76
C GLY A 61 -11.71 -4.35 2.57
N LEU A 62 -11.59 -4.02 3.86
CA LEU A 62 -10.64 -4.66 4.76
C LEU A 62 -10.92 -6.16 4.89
N ILE A 63 -12.16 -6.56 5.14
CA ILE A 63 -12.55 -7.98 5.26
C ILE A 63 -12.21 -8.73 3.97
N THR A 64 -12.56 -8.16 2.82
CA THR A 64 -12.29 -8.79 1.52
C THR A 64 -10.78 -8.97 1.30
N PHE A 65 -9.98 -7.96 1.67
CA PHE A 65 -8.52 -8.03 1.58
C PHE A 65 -7.93 -9.08 2.54
N LEU A 66 -8.47 -9.21 3.75
CA LEU A 66 -8.08 -10.25 4.71
C LEU A 66 -8.39 -11.65 4.18
N VAL A 67 -9.59 -11.86 3.62
CA VAL A 67 -10.01 -13.14 3.03
C VAL A 67 -9.12 -13.52 1.85
N ILE A 68 -8.86 -12.59 0.93
CA ILE A 68 -7.98 -12.82 -0.22
C ILE A 68 -6.55 -13.09 0.24
N GLY A 69 -6.05 -12.34 1.22
CA GLY A 69 -4.73 -12.57 1.81
C GLY A 69 -4.61 -13.97 2.40
N HIS A 70 -5.63 -14.43 3.11
CA HIS A 70 -5.66 -15.77 3.69
C HIS A 70 -5.75 -16.86 2.60
N HIS A 71 -6.62 -16.69 1.62
CA HIS A 71 -6.79 -17.63 0.51
C HIS A 71 -5.50 -17.73 -0.34
N SER A 72 -4.89 -16.59 -0.65
CA SER A 72 -3.63 -16.52 -1.42
C SER A 72 -2.50 -17.26 -0.72
N GLN A 73 -2.39 -17.15 0.61
CA GLN A 73 -1.40 -17.90 1.38
C GLN A 73 -1.66 -19.42 1.35
N LYS A 74 -2.94 -19.84 1.39
CA LYS A 74 -3.31 -21.25 1.30
C LYS A 74 -3.00 -21.83 -0.07
N GLN A 75 -3.36 -21.10 -1.14
CA GLN A 75 -3.11 -21.52 -2.52
C GLN A 75 -1.60 -21.57 -2.84
N LEU A 76 -0.80 -20.67 -2.26
CA LEU A 76 0.65 -20.72 -2.42
C LEU A 76 1.22 -22.07 -1.96
N LYS A 77 0.74 -22.62 -0.84
CA LYS A 77 1.23 -23.91 -0.32
C LYS A 77 0.94 -25.06 -1.29
N SER A 78 -0.23 -25.06 -1.96
CA SER A 78 -0.60 -26.10 -2.92
C SER A 78 0.09 -25.96 -4.28
N THR A 79 0.36 -24.73 -4.74
CA THR A 79 0.89 -24.47 -6.09
C THR A 79 2.42 -24.44 -6.17
N MET A 80 3.12 -24.61 -5.04
CA MET A 80 4.59 -24.59 -4.96
C MET A 80 5.31 -25.67 -5.79
N LEU A 81 4.60 -26.66 -6.33
CA LEU A 81 5.17 -27.79 -7.06
C LEU A 81 5.35 -27.55 -8.57
N THR A 82 4.77 -26.50 -9.16
CA THR A 82 4.73 -26.34 -10.62
C THR A 82 5.35 -25.00 -11.09
N ARG A 83 6.61 -25.08 -11.57
CA ARG A 83 7.42 -24.05 -12.28
C ARG A 83 7.92 -22.84 -11.45
N LEU A 84 9.24 -22.62 -11.47
CA LEU A 84 9.96 -21.62 -10.66
C LEU A 84 9.76 -20.15 -11.06
N SER A 85 9.61 -19.82 -12.35
CA SER A 85 9.41 -18.42 -12.76
C SER A 85 8.07 -17.87 -12.27
N HIS A 86 7.02 -18.69 -12.36
CA HIS A 86 5.70 -18.39 -11.84
C HIS A 86 5.70 -18.23 -10.31
N LYS A 87 6.49 -19.06 -9.60
CA LYS A 87 6.70 -18.94 -8.15
C LYS A 87 7.30 -17.60 -7.74
N TYR A 88 8.28 -17.08 -8.48
CA TYR A 88 8.89 -15.78 -8.17
C TYR A 88 7.87 -14.64 -8.30
N GLN A 89 7.13 -14.60 -9.41
CA GLN A 89 6.10 -13.58 -9.64
C GLN A 89 4.99 -13.63 -8.57
N ILE A 90 4.52 -14.83 -8.20
CA ILE A 90 3.53 -14.98 -7.13
C ILE A 90 4.09 -14.54 -5.78
N MET A 91 5.33 -14.93 -5.45
CA MET A 91 5.95 -14.59 -4.18
C MET A 91 6.13 -13.07 -4.02
N GLU A 92 6.53 -12.38 -5.09
CA GLU A 92 6.64 -10.93 -5.11
C GLU A 92 5.28 -10.23 -4.97
N ASN A 93 4.25 -10.74 -5.64
CA ASN A 93 2.87 -10.26 -5.50
C ASN A 93 2.34 -10.46 -4.06
N ILE A 94 2.59 -11.62 -3.45
CA ILE A 94 2.21 -11.90 -2.06
C ILE A 94 2.94 -10.97 -1.08
N LYS A 95 4.23 -10.73 -1.31
CA LYS A 95 5.00 -9.79 -0.49
C LYS A 95 4.38 -8.41 -0.56
N THR A 96 4.12 -7.91 -1.77
CA THR A 96 3.48 -6.61 -2.02
C THR A 96 2.09 -6.53 -1.38
N ALA A 97 1.27 -7.57 -1.52
CA ALA A 97 -0.05 -7.65 -0.91
C ALA A 97 0.02 -7.57 0.62
N LYS A 98 0.99 -8.24 1.26
CA LYS A 98 1.20 -8.11 2.72
C LYS A 98 1.58 -6.70 3.15
N GLN A 99 2.43 -5.99 2.38
CA GLN A 99 2.77 -4.60 2.70
C GLN A 99 1.52 -3.72 2.64
N LEU A 100 0.74 -3.90 1.57
CA LEU A 100 -0.50 -3.18 1.38
C LEU A 100 -1.51 -3.49 2.49
N GLN A 101 -1.58 -4.75 2.96
CA GLN A 101 -2.45 -5.14 4.06
C GLN A 101 -2.14 -4.34 5.34
N ILE A 102 -0.86 -4.16 5.66
CA ILE A 102 -0.43 -3.39 6.84
C ILE A 102 -0.83 -1.92 6.68
N VAL A 103 -0.61 -1.35 5.50
CA VAL A 103 -0.98 0.05 5.21
C VAL A 103 -2.48 0.24 5.26
N LEU A 104 -3.26 -0.70 4.70
CA LEU A 104 -4.71 -0.68 4.72
C LEU A 104 -5.25 -0.78 6.15
N LEU A 105 -4.67 -1.67 6.97
CA LEU A 105 -5.05 -1.81 8.37
C LEU A 105 -4.77 -0.53 9.15
N ALA A 106 -3.59 0.08 8.97
CA ALA A 106 -3.24 1.35 9.61
C ALA A 106 -4.20 2.47 9.16
N ALA A 107 -4.44 2.60 7.86
CA ALA A 107 -5.37 3.60 7.32
C ALA A 107 -6.79 3.40 7.85
N PHE A 108 -7.25 2.15 7.94
CA PHE A 108 -8.54 1.81 8.53
C PHE A 108 -8.60 2.20 10.01
N SER A 109 -7.56 1.91 10.80
CA SER A 109 -7.49 2.30 12.21
C SER A 109 -7.57 3.82 12.40
N PHE A 110 -6.84 4.60 11.59
CA PHE A 110 -6.94 6.07 11.63
C PHE A 110 -8.31 6.56 11.16
N GLY A 111 -8.88 5.95 10.12
CA GLY A 111 -10.23 6.27 9.65
C GLY A 111 -11.30 6.00 10.71
N ALA A 112 -11.19 4.89 11.44
CA ALA A 112 -12.07 4.55 12.56
C ALA A 112 -11.95 5.56 13.71
N LEU A 113 -10.71 5.96 14.06
CA LEU A 113 -10.48 6.95 15.11
C LEU A 113 -11.02 8.33 14.72
N PHE A 114 -10.86 8.75 13.46
CA PHE A 114 -11.49 9.95 12.93
C PHE A 114 -13.01 9.85 12.97
N TYR A 115 -13.60 8.74 12.52
CA TYR A 115 -15.04 8.50 12.58
C TYR A 115 -15.58 8.67 14.01
N VAL A 116 -14.96 8.01 14.99
CA VAL A 116 -15.35 8.10 16.41
C VAL A 116 -15.24 9.52 16.93
N THR A 117 -14.15 10.22 16.60
CA THR A 117 -13.93 11.62 17.01
C THR A 117 -14.99 12.54 16.41
N LEU A 118 -15.28 12.39 15.11
CA LEU A 118 -16.28 13.19 14.43
C LEU A 118 -17.69 12.91 14.96
N SER A 119 -18.06 11.63 15.15
CA SER A 119 -19.33 11.27 15.77
C SER A 119 -19.45 11.82 17.18
N TYR A 120 -18.37 11.77 17.98
CA TYR A 120 -18.36 12.36 19.32
C TYR A 120 -18.62 13.87 19.27
N ILE A 121 -17.96 14.59 18.36
CA ILE A 121 -18.12 16.05 18.21
C ILE A 121 -19.53 16.42 17.71
N LEU A 122 -20.07 15.66 16.77
CA LEU A 122 -21.41 15.93 16.21
C LEU A 122 -22.54 15.60 17.18
N ILE A 123 -22.37 14.56 18.01
CA ILE A 123 -23.38 14.15 19.01
C ILE A 123 -23.26 14.99 20.28
N SER A 124 -22.03 15.30 20.70
CA SER A 124 -21.78 16.17 21.84
C SER A 124 -21.90 17.60 21.37
N ASP A 125 -23.10 18.18 21.49
CA ASP A 125 -23.40 19.59 21.19
C ASP A 125 -22.46 20.59 21.90
N ASN A 126 -21.69 20.08 22.87
CA ASN A 126 -20.59 20.75 23.50
C ASN A 126 -19.32 20.71 22.64
N SER A 127 -19.24 21.61 21.65
CA SER A 127 -18.04 21.93 20.86
C SER A 127 -16.92 22.60 21.67
N GLY A 128 -16.84 22.29 22.97
CA GLY A 128 -15.90 22.87 23.91
C GLY A 128 -14.46 22.40 23.71
N PHE A 129 -13.64 22.74 24.69
CA PHE A 129 -12.19 22.49 24.70
C PHE A 129 -11.80 21.03 24.40
N VAL A 130 -12.57 20.05 24.89
CA VAL A 130 -12.29 18.61 24.69
C VAL A 130 -12.28 18.23 23.21
N SER A 131 -13.29 18.65 22.46
CA SER A 131 -13.42 18.41 21.02
C SER A 131 -12.26 18.99 20.23
N GLN A 132 -11.80 20.19 20.59
CA GLN A 132 -10.64 20.83 19.96
C GLN A 132 -9.35 20.05 20.23
N VAL A 133 -9.13 19.61 21.46
CA VAL A 133 -7.95 18.81 21.82
C VAL A 133 -7.93 17.48 21.06
N PHE A 134 -9.07 16.79 20.94
CA PHE A 134 -9.15 15.55 20.16
C PHE A 134 -8.82 15.76 18.68
N MET A 135 -9.34 16.83 18.07
CA MET A 135 -9.02 17.17 16.67
C MET A 135 -7.53 17.46 16.48
N GLN A 136 -6.91 18.22 17.38
CA GLN A 136 -5.47 18.52 17.31
C GLN A 136 -4.61 17.26 17.47
N ILE A 137 -4.98 16.37 18.40
CA ILE A 137 -4.29 15.07 18.57
C ILE A 137 -4.40 14.25 17.29
N LEU A 138 -5.58 14.22 16.68
CA LEU A 138 -5.80 13.49 15.44
C LEU A 138 -4.99 14.07 14.27
N GLU A 139 -4.95 15.40 14.12
CA GLU A 139 -4.13 16.08 13.11
C GLU A 139 -2.64 15.75 13.28
N LEU A 140 -2.15 15.79 14.52
CA LEU A 140 -0.76 15.41 14.83
C LEU A 140 -0.48 13.95 14.46
N LEU A 141 -1.40 13.04 14.79
CA LEU A 141 -1.29 11.63 14.41
C LEU A 141 -1.24 11.44 12.90
N TYR A 142 -2.07 12.15 12.14
CA TYR A 142 -2.01 12.13 10.67
C TYR A 142 -0.70 12.67 10.13
N ALA A 143 -0.17 13.76 10.70
CA ALA A 143 1.11 14.31 10.31
C ALA A 143 2.25 13.32 10.57
N ILE A 144 2.28 12.66 11.74
CA ILE A 144 3.26 11.62 12.04
C ILE A 144 3.12 10.46 11.05
N PHE A 145 1.91 9.99 10.81
CA PHE A 145 1.66 8.88 9.90
C PHE A 145 2.10 9.19 8.47
N ALA A 146 1.81 10.40 7.96
CA ALA A 146 2.24 10.84 6.63
C ALA A 146 3.77 10.83 6.45
N ASN A 147 4.52 11.09 7.52
CA ASN A 147 5.99 11.03 7.51
C ASN A 147 6.53 9.60 7.70
N VAL A 148 5.84 8.76 8.48
CA VAL A 148 6.26 7.37 8.75
C VAL A 148 5.92 6.44 7.58
N LEU A 149 4.85 6.71 6.84
CA LEU A 149 4.36 5.85 5.77
C LEU A 149 5.38 5.61 4.64
N PRO A 150 6.09 6.62 4.08
CA PRO A 150 7.18 6.39 3.13
C PRO A 150 8.28 5.50 3.71
N TRP A 151 8.62 5.70 4.99
CA TRP A 151 9.64 4.89 5.66
C TRP A 151 9.21 3.43 5.80
N MET A 152 7.94 3.17 6.12
CA MET A 152 7.38 1.82 6.14
C MET A 152 7.46 1.15 4.77
N PHE A 153 7.12 1.86 3.68
CA PHE A 153 7.24 1.32 2.33
C PHE A 153 8.68 0.97 1.97
N ILE A 154 9.63 1.88 2.23
CA ILE A 154 11.05 1.65 1.97
C ILE A 154 11.55 0.45 2.76
N ARG A 155 11.23 0.36 4.05
CA ARG A 155 11.69 -0.73 4.93
C ARG A 155 11.13 -2.09 4.52
N THR A 156 9.89 -2.13 4.03
CA THR A 156 9.24 -3.40 3.69
C THR A 156 9.74 -3.96 2.35
N HIS A 157 10.21 -3.10 1.44
CA HIS A 157 10.78 -3.53 0.16
C HIS A 157 12.29 -3.75 0.25
N SER A 158 12.73 -5.01 0.18
CA SER A 158 14.15 -5.39 0.43
C SER A 158 15.15 -4.67 -0.48
N GLN A 159 14.82 -4.47 -1.76
CA GLN A 159 15.71 -3.75 -2.68
C GLN A 159 15.79 -2.25 -2.36
N MET A 160 14.66 -1.57 -2.15
CA MET A 160 14.64 -0.15 -1.76
C MET A 160 15.33 0.06 -0.41
N TRP A 161 15.13 -0.85 0.55
CA TRP A 161 15.84 -0.80 1.83
C TRP A 161 17.34 -0.95 1.68
N ALA A 162 17.82 -1.84 0.78
CA ALA A 162 19.25 -1.97 0.50
C ALA A 162 19.82 -0.68 -0.12
N VAL A 163 19.09 -0.05 -1.03
CA VAL A 163 19.46 1.25 -1.62
C VAL A 163 19.48 2.35 -0.55
N ALA A 164 18.43 2.47 0.26
CA ALA A 164 18.35 3.43 1.36
C ALA A 164 19.50 3.24 2.35
N LYS A 165 19.76 1.99 2.79
CA LYS A 165 20.92 1.64 3.62
C LYS A 165 22.22 2.09 2.98
N ARG A 166 22.40 1.88 1.68
CA ARG A 166 23.60 2.34 0.96
C ARG A 166 23.75 3.85 1.00
N HIS A 167 22.67 4.62 0.90
CA HIS A 167 22.71 6.07 1.05
C HIS A 167 23.07 6.50 2.49
N PHE A 168 22.54 5.81 3.51
CA PHE A 168 22.86 6.10 4.91
C PHE A 168 24.27 5.65 5.34
N THR A 169 24.81 4.56 4.78
CA THR A 169 26.16 4.06 5.11
C THR A 169 27.26 4.72 4.29
N ARG A 170 26.94 5.34 3.14
CA ARG A 170 27.89 6.09 2.32
C ARG A 170 28.21 7.42 3.00
N LYS A 171 28.97 7.35 4.09
CA LYS A 171 29.66 8.51 4.68
C LYS A 171 30.54 9.15 3.59
N SER A 172 30.09 10.30 3.09
CA SER A 172 30.93 11.43 2.70
C SER A 172 32.24 11.11 1.95
N LYS A 173 32.18 10.38 0.85
CA LYS A 173 33.18 10.45 -0.23
C LYS A 173 32.46 10.42 -1.57
N VAL A 174 31.74 11.50 -1.86
CA VAL A 174 31.27 11.77 -3.21
C VAL A 174 32.42 12.47 -3.93
N ALA A 175 33.42 11.69 -4.33
CA ALA A 175 34.06 12.02 -5.59
C ALA A 175 32.97 11.78 -6.64
N VAL A 176 32.52 12.86 -7.28
CA VAL A 176 31.63 12.79 -8.45
C VAL A 176 32.45 12.18 -9.57
N GLU A 177 32.65 10.86 -9.53
CA GLU A 177 32.89 10.13 -10.76
C GLU A 177 31.58 10.23 -11.53
N SER A 178 31.56 11.14 -12.50
CA SER A 178 30.61 11.13 -13.60
C SER A 178 30.39 9.66 -13.99
N PRO A 179 29.14 9.20 -14.19
CA PRO A 179 28.90 7.85 -14.65
C PRO A 179 29.56 7.75 -16.03
N GLN A 180 30.84 7.35 -16.04
CA GLN A 180 31.43 6.71 -17.19
C GLN A 180 30.50 5.55 -17.43
N GLN A 181 29.64 5.74 -18.42
CA GLN A 181 28.88 4.73 -19.10
C GLN A 181 29.95 3.80 -19.66
N LYS A 182 30.52 2.95 -18.79
CA LYS A 182 31.43 1.88 -19.19
C LYS A 182 30.59 1.08 -20.13
N THR A 183 30.85 1.26 -21.43
CA THR A 183 30.31 0.45 -22.50
C THR A 183 30.58 -0.98 -22.10
N ARG A 184 29.59 -1.63 -21.49
CA ARG A 184 29.76 -2.99 -21.00
C ARG A 184 29.91 -3.80 -22.27
N SER A 185 31.08 -4.42 -22.43
CA SER A 185 31.31 -5.38 -23.50
C SER A 185 30.09 -6.31 -23.58
N PRO A 186 29.50 -6.53 -24.77
CA PRO A 186 28.38 -7.45 -24.93
C PRO A 186 28.70 -8.84 -24.38
N SER A 187 29.98 -9.23 -24.32
CA SER A 187 30.42 -10.49 -23.68
C SER A 187 30.12 -10.52 -22.18
N LYS A 188 30.29 -9.40 -21.47
CA LYS A 188 30.04 -9.33 -20.01
C LYS A 188 28.55 -9.33 -19.68
N VAL A 189 27.71 -8.79 -20.57
CA VAL A 189 26.25 -8.86 -20.43
C VAL A 189 25.77 -10.29 -20.65
N ALA A 190 26.31 -10.98 -21.66
CA ALA A 190 26.04 -12.40 -21.89
C ALA A 190 26.54 -13.27 -20.72
N GLU A 191 27.69 -12.93 -20.13
CA GLU A 191 28.25 -13.62 -18.97
C GLU A 191 27.43 -13.40 -17.69
N GLU A 192 26.98 -12.18 -17.40
CA GLU A 192 26.06 -11.90 -16.28
C GLU A 192 24.71 -12.62 -16.46
N ALA A 193 24.17 -12.63 -17.69
CA ALA A 193 22.97 -13.39 -18.02
C ALA A 193 23.20 -14.89 -17.79
N ASN A 194 24.31 -15.43 -18.29
CA ASN A 194 24.67 -16.83 -18.08
C ASN A 194 24.90 -17.16 -16.60
N LEU A 195 25.51 -16.27 -15.81
CA LEU A 195 25.68 -16.44 -14.36
C LEU A 195 24.34 -16.48 -13.63
N TYR A 196 23.39 -15.64 -14.03
CA TYR A 196 22.02 -15.68 -13.52
C TYR A 196 21.35 -17.03 -13.85
N PHE A 197 21.49 -17.50 -15.09
CA PHE A 197 20.97 -18.81 -15.50
C PHE A 197 21.71 -19.98 -14.84
N THR A 198 23.00 -19.85 -14.55
CA THR A 198 23.82 -20.88 -13.89
C THR A 198 23.50 -20.94 -12.39
N HIS A 199 23.30 -19.80 -11.74
CA HIS A 199 22.81 -19.76 -10.35
C HIS A 199 21.40 -20.34 -10.24
N LEU A 200 20.53 -20.05 -11.21
CA LEU A 200 19.24 -20.70 -11.34
C LEU A 200 19.44 -22.22 -11.46
N GLN A 201 20.25 -22.68 -12.41
CA GLN A 201 20.51 -24.11 -12.64
C GLN A 201 21.11 -24.83 -11.43
N LYS A 202 22.04 -24.19 -10.72
CA LYS A 202 22.67 -24.75 -9.52
C LYS A 202 21.72 -24.77 -8.31
N SER A 203 20.69 -23.93 -8.31
CA SER A 203 19.59 -23.98 -7.33
C SER A 203 18.48 -24.98 -7.69
N TRP A 204 18.57 -25.61 -8.87
CA TRP A 204 17.66 -26.66 -9.35
C TRP A 204 18.11 -28.09 -8.97
N ASN A 205 19.38 -28.26 -8.57
CA ASN A 205 19.96 -29.51 -8.04
C ASN A 205 20.10 -29.43 -6.51
#